data_AF-A0A7Y4X3X6-F1
#
_entry.id   AF-A0A7Y4X3X6-F1
#
_cell.length_a   1.000
_cell.length_b   1.000
_cell.length_c   1.000
_cell.angle_alpha   90.00
_cell.angle_beta   90.00
_cell.angle_gamma   90.00
#
_symmetry.space_group_name_H-M   'P 1'
#
loop_
_entity.id
_entity.type
_entity.pdbx_description
1 polymer ?
#
loop_
_entity_poly.entity_id
_entity_poly.type
_entity_poly.pdbx_seq_one_letter_code
_entity_poly.pdbx_strand_id
1 'polypeptide(L)' 'MSEEIRDPIDRAFAEGTPIDRALATAVREALRHHKHAGNPVVEWRDGAMHWIPPEEIELSEEE' A
#
# COMPACT_ATOMS: atom_id res chain seq x y z
N MET A 1 34.01 13.53 -13.31
CA MET A 1 32.80 13.78 -12.51
C MET A 1 32.29 12.41 -12.11
N SER A 2 32.55 12.02 -10.87
CA SER A 2 32.20 10.71 -10.33
C SER A 2 30.71 10.49 -10.50
N GLU A 3 30.36 9.40 -11.18
CA GLU A 3 29.02 8.86 -11.29
C GLU A 3 28.56 8.50 -9.87
N GLU A 4 27.96 9.49 -9.21
CA GLU A 4 27.44 9.39 -7.85
C GLU A 4 26.41 8.27 -7.90
N ILE A 5 26.73 7.14 -7.25
CA ILE A 5 25.85 5.98 -7.16
C ILE A 5 24.58 6.49 -6.49
N ARG A 6 23.56 6.83 -7.29
CA ARG A 6 22.24 7.19 -6.77
C ARG A 6 21.79 6.04 -5.89
N ASP A 7 21.44 6.36 -4.65
CA ASP A 7 20.93 5.39 -3.70
C ASP A 7 19.79 4.58 -4.35
N PRO A 8 19.67 3.27 -4.09
CA PRO A 8 18.61 2.45 -4.67
C PRO A 8 17.21 3.04 -4.48
N ILE A 9 16.97 3.75 -3.38
CA ILE A 9 15.72 4.45 -3.10
C ILE A 9 15.56 5.66 -4.02
N ASP A 10 16.60 6.49 -4.20
CA ASP A 10 16.58 7.62 -5.14
C ASP A 10 16.28 7.17 -6.56
N ARG A 11 16.85 6.02 -6.96
CA ARG A 11 16.56 5.41 -8.26
C ARG A 11 15.10 4.95 -8.36
N ALA A 12 14.58 4.28 -7.33
CA ALA A 12 13.20 3.84 -7.31
C ALA A 12 12.20 5.00 -7.36
N PHE A 13 12.51 6.12 -6.71
CA PHE A 13 11.74 7.36 -6.84
C PHE A 13 11.83 7.95 -8.26
N ALA A 14 13.02 7.96 -8.87
CA ALA A 14 13.18 8.44 -10.25
C ALA A 14 12.47 7.57 -11.29
N GLU A 15 12.40 6.26 -11.08
CA GLU A 15 11.65 5.31 -11.93
C GLU A 15 10.12 5.39 -11.71
N GLY A 16 9.68 5.96 -10.59
CA GLY A 16 8.30 6.27 -10.24
C GLY A 16 7.41 5.07 -9.90
N THR A 17 7.67 3.89 -10.44
CA THR A 17 6.81 2.71 -10.32
C THR A 17 7.20 1.67 -9.25
N PRO A 18 8.48 1.45 -8.90
CA PRO A 18 8.84 0.35 -7.99
C PRO A 18 8.24 0.49 -6.59
N ILE A 19 8.22 1.72 -6.06
CA ILE A 19 7.68 2.00 -4.72
C ILE A 19 6.17 1.81 -4.70
N ASP A 20 5.46 2.33 -5.72
CA ASP A 20 4.00 2.20 -5.83
C ASP A 20 3.57 0.73 -5.88
N ARG A 21 4.27 -0.10 -6.67
CA ARG A 21 4.01 -1.54 -6.75
C ARG A 21 4.27 -2.26 -5.42
N ALA A 22 5.36 -1.91 -4.75
CA ALA A 22 5.69 -2.46 -3.44
C ALA A 22 4.63 -2.08 -2.40
N LEU A 23 4.19 -0.82 -2.40
CA LEU A 23 3.15 -0.32 -1.51
C LEU A 23 1.79 -1.00 -1.78
N ALA A 24 1.36 -1.09 -3.04
CA ALA A 24 0.12 -1.76 -3.41
C ALA A 24 0.11 -3.24 -2.97
N THR A 25 1.26 -3.92 -3.10
CA THR A 25 1.42 -5.30 -2.61
C THR A 25 1.30 -5.37 -1.10
N ALA A 26 2.05 -4.53 -0.37
CA ALA A 26 2.01 -4.51 1.09
C ALA A 26 0.61 -4.17 1.65
N VAL A 27 -0.11 -3.24 1.03
CA VAL A 27 -1.48 -2.87 1.41
C VAL A 27 -2.43 -4.05 1.22
N ARG A 28 -2.37 -4.74 0.07
CA ARG A 28 -3.20 -5.95 -0.18
C ARG A 28 -2.97 -7.02 0.90
N GLU A 29 -1.71 -7.27 1.26
CA GLU A 29 -1.40 -8.25 2.30
C GLU A 29 -1.87 -7.83 3.69
N ALA A 30 -1.73 -6.54 4.03
CA ALA A 30 -2.23 -6.00 5.28
C ALA A 30 -3.75 -6.14 5.39
N LEU A 31 -4.49 -5.74 4.35
CA LEU A 31 -5.95 -5.87 4.30
C LEU A 31 -6.39 -7.34 4.45
N ARG A 32 -5.70 -8.27 3.79
CA ARG A 32 -5.94 -9.72 3.93
C ARG A 32 -5.76 -10.19 5.38
N HIS A 33 -4.68 -9.76 6.05
CA HIS A 33 -4.45 -10.10 7.46
C HIS A 33 -5.51 -9.50 8.39
N HIS A 34 -5.89 -8.23 8.19
CA HIS A 34 -6.94 -7.59 8.97
C HIS A 34 -8.28 -8.31 8.83
N LYS A 35 -8.70 -8.62 7.60
CA LYS A 35 -9.92 -9.37 7.32
C LYS A 35 -9.92 -10.74 8.01
N HIS A 36 -8.83 -11.50 7.89
CA HIS A 36 -8.74 -12.83 8.48
C HIS A 36 -8.73 -12.80 10.03
N ALA A 37 -8.10 -11.78 10.62
CA ALA A 37 -8.01 -11.63 12.06
C ALA A 37 -9.27 -11.00 12.69
N GLY A 38 -10.25 -10.57 11.89
CA GLY A 38 -11.44 -9.87 12.40
C GLY A 38 -11.13 -8.44 12.88
N ASN A 39 -10.07 -7.81 12.35
CA ASN A 39 -9.66 -6.46 12.71
C ASN A 39 -10.17 -5.43 11.70
N PRO A 40 -10.86 -4.36 12.13
CA PRO A 40 -11.28 -3.30 11.23
C PRO A 40 -10.08 -2.47 10.73
N VAL A 41 -10.32 -1.68 9.68
CA VAL A 41 -9.36 -0.69 9.15
C VAL A 41 -10.03 0.68 9.04
N VAL A 42 -9.23 1.74 8.93
CA VAL A 42 -9.73 3.10 8.67
C VAL A 42 -9.27 3.54 7.30
N GLU A 43 -10.19 4.05 6.50
CA GLU A 43 -9.87 4.82 5.31
C GLU A 43 -10.20 6.30 5.53
N TRP A 44 -9.50 7.17 4.81
CA TRP A 44 -9.90 8.56 4.67
C TRP A 44 -10.75 8.69 3.40
N ARG A 45 -12.03 9.02 3.57
CA ARG A 45 -12.99 9.19 2.47
C ARG A 45 -13.79 10.46 2.71
N ASP A 46 -13.99 11.26 1.67
CA ASP A 46 -14.81 12.48 1.71
C ASP A 46 -14.45 13.48 2.84
N GLY A 47 -13.17 13.57 3.19
CA GLY A 47 -12.70 14.50 4.23
C GLY A 47 -12.93 14.01 5.67
N ALA A 48 -13.30 12.74 5.86
CA ALA A 48 -13.52 12.15 7.17
C ALA A 48 -12.86 10.78 7.31
N MET A 49 -12.75 10.31 8.55
CA MET A 49 -12.34 8.94 8.87
C MET A 49 -13.54 8.00 8.76
N HIS A 50 -13.41 6.95 7.96
CA HIS A 50 -14.40 5.90 7.80
C HIS A 50 -13.83 4.58 8.29
N TRP A 51 -14.49 3.98 9.28
CA TRP A 51 -14.14 2.65 9.77
C TRP A 51 -14.77 1.60 8.86
N ILE A 52 -13.96 0.70 8.34
CA ILE A 52 -14.39 -0.44 7.53
C ILE A 52 -14.29 -1.70 8.41
N PRO A 53 -15.41 -2.38 8.67
CA PRO A 53 -15.39 -3.62 9.42
C PRO A 53 -14.80 -4.77 8.56
N PRO A 54 -14.25 -5.83 9.18
CA PRO A 54 -13.55 -6.91 8.48
C PRO A 54 -14.32 -7.53 7.31
N GLU A 55 -15.62 -7.74 7.49
CA GLU A 55 -16.55 -8.30 6.52
C GLU A 55 -16.63 -7.47 5.23
N GLU A 56 -16.50 -6.14 5.33
CA GLU A 56 -16.58 -5.19 4.22
C GLU A 56 -15.21 -4.87 3.59
N ILE A 57 -14.11 -5.39 4.14
CA ILE A 57 -12.78 -5.24 3.50
C ILE A 57 -12.79 -5.98 2.15
N GLU A 58 -12.79 -5.24 1.06
CA GLU A 58 -12.65 -5.79 -0.28
C GLU A 58 -11.18 -6.11 -0.58
N LEU A 59 -10.91 -7.33 -1.03
CA LEU A 59 -9.58 -7.74 -1.48
C LEU A 59 -9.59 -7.69 -3.00
N SER A 60 -8.85 -6.75 -3.60
CA SER A 60 -8.69 -6.71 -5.05
C SER A 60 -7.83 -7.89 -5.53
N GLU A 61 -8.26 -8.54 -6.61
CA GLU A 61 -7.56 -9.66 -7.25
C GLU A 61 -6.63 -9.21 -8.40
N GLU A 62 -6.43 -7.91 -8.62
CA GLU A 62 -5.64 -7.45 -9.77
C GLU A 62 -4.13 -7.60 -9.52
N GLU A 63 -3.46 -8.28 -10.47
CA GLU A 63 -2.01 -8.59 -10.52
C GLU A 63 -1.13 -7.37 -10.85
#